data_AF-A0A5N9HYU3-F1
#
_entry.id   AF-A0A5N9HYU3-F1
#
_cell.length_a   1.000
_cell.length_b   1.000
_cell.length_c   1.000
_cell.angle_alpha   90.00
_cell.angle_beta   90.00
_cell.angle_gamma   90.00
#
_symmetry.space_group_name_H-M   'P 1'
#
loop_
_entity.id
_entity.type
_entity.pdbx_description
1 polymer ?
#
loop_
_entity_poly.entity_id
_entity_poly.type
_entity_poly.pdbx_seq_one_letter_code
_entity_poly.pdbx_strand_id
1 'polypeptide(L)'
;MSVITIEGRLGAGAPDLGRIVARELGLDFIDRLLLADIAKRVGSTMSALSDQERRVPTLTNRFAQSIQRMLHRSAVAGMGGDPYFGPGIEHLLARPYSEMEEPPHTNAEEIDEQHFIDTAIEVITDLAEIGNVVILGRGGAAILRDNPKVLRVGVVAKLEDRASRVQQQMRLTSVEEAASTIEHTDKAQHRYFERAFESSPIDPFLYHFMWNTSDVSLEYAAQVTVDAAKVMSDKGLKWKDQTVASAPNSTSE
;
A
#
# COMPACT_ATOMS: atom_id res chain seq x y z
N MET A 1 12.30 7.23 -10.94
CA MET A 1 11.94 6.54 -9.67
C MET A 1 10.48 6.18 -9.79
N SER A 2 10.13 4.91 -9.64
CA SER A 2 8.78 4.41 -9.89
C SER A 2 8.15 3.99 -8.57
N VAL A 3 6.94 4.48 -8.29
CA VAL A 3 6.12 4.05 -7.15
C VAL A 3 4.86 3.43 -7.72
N ILE A 4 4.53 2.23 -7.25
CA ILE A 4 3.34 1.50 -7.68
C ILE A 4 2.56 1.12 -6.43
N THR A 5 1.28 1.44 -6.38
CA THR A 5 0.38 0.88 -5.38
C THR A 5 -0.48 -0.18 -6.01
N ILE A 6 -0.62 -1.31 -5.33
CA ILE A 6 -1.50 -2.39 -5.73
C ILE A 6 -2.47 -2.62 -4.60
N GLU A 7 -3.75 -2.50 -4.93
CA GLU A 7 -4.82 -2.83 -4.01
C GLU A 7 -5.68 -3.96 -4.55
N GLY A 8 -6.13 -4.83 -3.66
CA GLY A 8 -7.01 -5.89 -4.06
C GLY A 8 -7.70 -6.57 -2.90
N ARG A 9 -8.81 -7.20 -3.25
CA ARG A 9 -9.61 -8.00 -2.33
C ARG A 9 -8.92 -9.32 -2.01
N LEU A 10 -9.20 -9.92 -0.85
CA LEU A 10 -8.59 -11.21 -0.46
C LEU A 10 -8.87 -12.28 -1.53
N GLY A 11 -7.84 -13.00 -1.98
CA GLY A 11 -7.97 -14.01 -3.03
C GLY A 11 -8.03 -13.47 -4.47
N ALA A 12 -7.95 -12.15 -4.69
CA ALA A 12 -7.93 -11.56 -6.03
C ALA A 12 -6.55 -11.66 -6.73
N GLY A 13 -5.50 -12.10 -6.03
CA GLY A 13 -4.16 -12.25 -6.61
C GLY A 13 -3.28 -11.00 -6.58
N ALA A 14 -3.69 -9.95 -5.88
CA ALA A 14 -2.89 -8.73 -5.70
C ALA A 14 -1.47 -8.95 -5.13
N PRO A 15 -1.25 -9.81 -4.10
CA PRO A 15 0.10 -10.05 -3.59
C PRO A 15 1.02 -10.69 -4.63
N ASP A 16 0.50 -11.63 -5.41
CA ASP A 16 1.29 -12.35 -6.41
C ASP A 16 1.61 -11.43 -7.60
N LEU A 17 0.63 -10.66 -8.08
CA LEU A 17 0.84 -9.61 -9.08
C LEU A 17 1.95 -8.65 -8.63
N GLY A 18 1.87 -8.13 -7.41
CA GLY A 18 2.83 -7.15 -6.91
C GLY A 18 4.25 -7.69 -6.76
N ARG A 19 4.41 -8.95 -6.36
CA ARG A 19 5.74 -9.61 -6.31
C ARG A 19 6.33 -9.80 -7.70
N ILE A 20 5.51 -10.16 -8.70
CA ILE A 20 5.98 -10.28 -10.08
C ILE A 20 6.43 -8.91 -10.59
N VAL A 21 5.58 -7.89 -10.46
CA VAL A 21 5.89 -6.51 -10.90
C VAL A 21 7.15 -5.97 -10.22
N ALA A 22 7.28 -6.14 -8.90
CA ALA A 22 8.45 -5.69 -8.15
C ALA A 22 9.74 -6.36 -8.65
N ARG A 23 9.69 -7.67 -8.91
CA ARG A 23 10.82 -8.43 -9.45
C ARG A 23 11.23 -7.96 -10.84
N GLU A 24 10.27 -7.80 -11.75
CA GLU A 24 10.53 -7.39 -13.14
C GLU A 24 11.10 -5.97 -13.25
N LEU A 25 10.70 -5.07 -12.35
CA LEU A 25 11.19 -3.70 -12.31
C LEU A 25 12.40 -3.50 -11.37
N GLY A 26 12.82 -4.52 -10.63
CA GLY A 26 13.87 -4.43 -9.62
C GLY A 26 13.52 -3.47 -8.47
N LEU A 27 12.25 -3.42 -8.07
CA LEU A 27 11.73 -2.58 -6.99
C LEU A 27 11.58 -3.38 -5.70
N ASP A 28 11.56 -2.66 -4.57
CA ASP A 28 11.22 -3.26 -3.29
C ASP A 28 9.70 -3.57 -3.25
N PHE A 29 9.32 -4.71 -2.68
CA PHE A 29 7.92 -5.08 -2.46
C PHE A 29 7.58 -4.94 -0.98
N ILE A 30 6.66 -4.04 -0.66
CA ILE A 30 6.27 -3.72 0.71
C ILE A 30 4.81 -4.13 0.93
N ASP A 31 4.60 -5.09 1.82
CA ASP A 31 3.29 -5.50 2.32
C ASP A 31 3.09 -5.07 3.77
N ARG A 32 1.94 -5.42 4.35
CA ARG A 32 1.62 -5.09 5.76
C ARG A 32 2.65 -5.57 6.78
N LEU A 33 3.29 -6.73 6.55
CA LEU A 33 4.23 -7.31 7.52
C LEU A 33 5.54 -6.55 7.44
N LEU A 34 5.99 -6.21 6.23
CA LEU A 34 7.13 -5.35 6.04
C LEU A 34 6.86 -3.93 6.54
N LEU A 35 5.67 -3.36 6.33
CA LEU A 35 5.29 -2.07 6.93
C LEU A 35 5.40 -2.09 8.46
N ALA A 36 4.87 -3.13 9.10
CA ALA A 36 4.98 -3.31 10.55
C ALA A 36 6.43 -3.48 11.01
N ASP A 37 7.24 -4.27 10.31
CA ASP A 37 8.65 -4.44 10.60
C ASP A 37 9.44 -3.13 10.42
N ILE A 38 9.09 -2.33 9.42
CA ILE A 38 9.68 -1.01 9.17
C ILE A 38 9.35 -0.09 10.33
N ALA A 39 8.07 0.02 10.71
CA ALA A 39 7.64 0.83 11.85
C ALA A 39 8.34 0.38 13.15
N LYS A 40 8.42 -0.93 13.39
CA LYS A 40 9.14 -1.51 14.54
C LYS A 40 10.62 -1.14 14.53
N ARG A 41 11.28 -1.26 13.37
CA ARG A 41 12.72 -0.96 13.22
C ARG A 41 13.01 0.52 13.41
N VAL A 42 12.17 1.39 12.86
CA VAL A 42 12.22 2.85 13.06
C VAL A 42 12.08 3.16 14.56
N GLY A 43 11.05 2.62 15.22
CA GLY A 43 10.85 2.78 16.67
C GLY A 43 11.99 2.20 17.52
N SER A 44 12.56 1.06 17.14
CA SER A 44 13.67 0.41 17.87
C SER A 44 15.05 1.04 17.64
N THR A 45 15.26 1.72 16.51
CA THR A 45 16.53 2.41 16.21
C THR A 45 16.75 3.60 17.17
N MET A 46 15.67 4.19 17.71
CA MET A 46 15.75 5.20 18.76
C MET A 46 16.06 4.60 20.14
N SER A 47 15.57 3.40 20.45
CA SER A 47 15.93 2.68 21.69
C SER A 47 17.41 2.22 21.70
N ALA A 48 17.96 1.91 20.52
CA ALA A 48 19.34 1.49 20.36
C ALA A 48 20.36 2.64 20.33
N LEU A 49 19.91 3.89 20.16
CA LEU A 49 20.79 5.06 20.24
C LEU A 49 21.14 5.47 21.69
N SER A 50 20.67 4.71 22.67
CA SER A 50 21.11 4.77 24.08
C SER A 50 22.14 3.71 24.47
N ASP A 51 22.45 2.72 23.61
CA ASP A 51 23.51 1.75 23.93
C ASP A 51 24.16 1.15 22.66
N GLN A 52 25.36 1.67 22.41
CA GLN A 52 26.52 1.06 21.77
C GLN A 52 26.42 0.41 20.37
N GLU A 53 27.32 0.92 19.52
CA GLU A 53 27.79 0.40 18.22
C GLU A 53 27.69 -1.12 18.05
N ARG A 54 26.82 -1.59 17.14
CA ARG A 54 27.10 -2.79 16.32
C ARG A 54 26.15 -2.99 15.14
N ARG A 55 26.77 -2.99 13.95
CA ARG A 55 26.46 -3.71 12.69
C ARG A 55 25.01 -4.17 12.49
N VAL A 56 24.27 -3.44 11.67
CA VAL A 56 23.00 -3.89 11.08
C VAL A 56 23.30 -4.78 9.86
N PRO A 57 22.80 -6.03 9.78
CA PRO A 57 22.95 -6.86 8.59
C PRO A 57 22.04 -6.39 7.44
N THR A 58 22.58 -6.57 6.24
CA THR A 58 22.08 -6.31 4.89
C THR A 58 20.59 -6.59 4.64
N LEU A 59 19.77 -5.54 4.72
CA LEU A 59 18.64 -5.32 3.80
C LEU A 59 19.01 -4.07 3.01
N THR A 60 19.16 -4.23 1.70
CA THR A 60 19.63 -3.27 0.69
C THR A 60 19.99 -1.88 1.23
N ASN A 61 21.29 -1.54 1.20
CA ASN A 61 21.92 -0.31 1.73
C ASN A 61 21.12 1.01 1.57
N ARG A 62 20.25 1.11 0.55
CA ARG A 62 19.42 2.30 0.26
C ARG A 62 18.26 2.47 1.25
N PHE A 63 17.64 1.38 1.69
CA PHE A 63 16.50 1.40 2.60
C PHE A 63 16.93 1.81 4.02
N ALA A 64 18.07 1.26 4.49
CA ALA A 64 18.71 1.67 5.74
C ALA A 64 19.08 3.17 5.74
N GLN A 65 19.62 3.68 4.63
CA GLN A 65 19.97 5.10 4.48
C GLN A 65 18.75 6.02 4.39
N SER A 66 17.61 5.53 3.90
CA SER A 66 16.36 6.30 3.84
C SER A 66 15.64 6.34 5.19
N ILE A 67 15.58 5.20 5.90
CA ILE A 67 15.12 5.16 7.30
C ILE A 67 15.97 6.11 8.16
N GLN A 68 17.29 6.10 8.01
CA GLN A 68 18.17 7.04 8.72
C GLN A 68 17.86 8.51 8.37
N ARG A 69 17.51 8.82 7.12
CA ARG A 69 17.14 10.19 6.70
C ARG A 69 15.78 10.63 7.26
N MET A 70 14.81 9.73 7.36
CA MET A 70 13.53 9.97 8.04
C MET A 70 13.75 10.24 9.53
N LEU A 71 14.50 9.36 10.21
CA LEU A 71 14.89 9.51 11.61
C LEU A 71 15.62 10.84 11.89
N HIS A 72 16.52 11.26 10.99
CA HIS A 72 17.23 12.54 11.13
C HIS A 72 16.34 13.78 10.95
N ARG A 73 15.26 13.70 10.16
CA ARG A 73 14.28 14.79 10.03
C ARG A 73 13.44 14.94 11.30
N SER A 74 13.12 13.83 11.98
CA SER A 74 12.36 13.81 13.24
C SER A 74 13.18 14.28 14.45
N ALA A 75 14.50 14.13 14.43
CA ALA A 75 15.41 14.57 15.51
C ALA A 75 15.44 16.09 15.77
N VAL A 76 14.78 16.90 14.93
CA VAL A 76 14.65 18.36 15.12
C VAL A 76 13.49 18.72 16.09
N ALA A 77 12.57 17.79 16.35
CA ALA A 77 11.53 17.93 17.37
C ALA A 77 12.00 17.28 18.68
N GLY A 78 12.82 17.99 19.45
CA GLY A 78 13.35 17.48 20.72
C GLY A 78 12.24 17.25 21.76
N MET A 79 11.86 15.99 21.97
CA MET A 79 11.32 15.40 23.20
C MET A 79 11.49 13.87 23.09
N GLY A 80 11.94 13.23 24.17
CA GLY A 80 12.29 11.80 24.16
C GLY A 80 11.08 10.90 23.94
N GLY A 81 11.22 9.96 23.00
CA GLY A 81 10.14 9.10 22.50
C GLY A 81 9.54 9.70 21.23
N ASP A 82 9.52 8.92 20.13
CA ASP A 82 8.85 9.33 18.90
C ASP A 82 7.36 9.59 19.21
N PRO A 83 6.84 10.82 19.08
CA PRO A 83 5.45 11.14 19.38
C PRO A 83 4.45 10.37 18.52
N TYR A 84 4.89 9.81 17.39
CA TYR A 84 4.02 9.24 16.37
C TYR A 84 3.96 7.70 16.39
N PHE A 85 5.00 7.02 16.87
CA PHE A 85 5.12 5.55 16.74
C PHE A 85 5.15 4.81 18.08
N GLY A 86 4.21 5.12 18.98
CA GLY A 86 4.11 4.53 20.33
C GLY A 86 4.23 2.99 20.39
N PRO A 87 4.51 2.42 21.58
CA PRO A 87 4.70 0.98 21.73
C PRO A 87 3.46 0.18 21.30
N GLY A 88 3.63 -0.82 20.43
CA GLY A 88 2.57 -1.70 19.94
C GLY A 88 2.02 -1.36 18.55
N ILE A 89 2.52 -0.30 17.91
CA ILE A 89 2.06 0.12 16.58
C ILE A 89 2.37 -0.89 15.47
N GLU A 90 3.44 -1.68 15.64
CA GLU A 90 3.77 -2.79 14.77
C GLU A 90 2.67 -3.86 14.75
N HIS A 91 1.98 -4.05 15.87
CA HIS A 91 0.86 -4.97 15.94
C HIS A 91 -0.31 -4.43 15.13
N LEU A 92 -0.64 -3.13 15.31
CA LEU A 92 -1.70 -2.46 14.54
C LEU A 92 -1.44 -2.54 13.03
N LEU A 93 -0.22 -2.23 12.58
CA LEU A 93 0.15 -2.28 11.17
C LEU A 93 0.13 -3.70 10.57
N ALA A 94 0.36 -4.73 11.39
CA ALA A 94 0.30 -6.13 10.96
C ALA A 94 -1.15 -6.69 10.89
N ARG A 95 -2.12 -6.10 11.61
CA ARG A 95 -3.50 -6.63 11.76
C ARG A 95 -4.23 -6.88 10.45
N PRO A 96 -4.68 -8.12 10.12
CA PRO A 96 -5.48 -8.37 8.92
C PRO A 96 -6.78 -7.57 8.94
N TYR A 97 -7.33 -7.28 7.76
CA TYR A 97 -8.65 -6.66 7.67
C TYR A 97 -9.70 -7.46 8.45
N SER A 98 -9.68 -8.79 8.44
CA SER A 98 -10.62 -9.63 9.20
C SER A 98 -10.70 -9.33 10.71
N GLU A 99 -9.65 -8.75 11.32
CA GLU A 99 -9.66 -8.35 12.74
C GLU A 99 -10.22 -6.93 12.96
N MET A 100 -10.57 -6.22 11.90
CA MET A 100 -11.12 -4.86 11.88
C MET A 100 -12.55 -4.86 11.33
N GLU A 101 -13.33 -5.91 11.58
CA GLU A 101 -14.72 -5.97 11.11
C GLU A 101 -15.66 -5.20 12.03
N GLU A 102 -15.54 -5.40 13.35
CA GLU A 102 -16.45 -4.80 14.34
C GLU A 102 -16.05 -3.37 14.73
N PRO A 103 -16.98 -2.40 14.64
CA PRO A 103 -16.67 -1.01 14.96
C PRO A 103 -16.18 -0.90 16.42
N PRO A 104 -15.31 0.06 16.73
CA PRO A 104 -14.83 0.25 18.08
C PRO A 104 -16.02 0.46 19.04
N HIS A 105 -16.00 -0.24 20.16
CA HIS A 105 -17.02 -0.17 21.20
C HIS A 105 -16.58 0.70 22.38
N THR A 106 -15.30 1.07 22.40
CA THR A 106 -14.68 1.90 23.44
C THR A 106 -13.88 3.03 22.83
N ASN A 107 -13.74 4.14 23.58
CA ASN A 107 -12.90 5.26 23.18
C ASN A 107 -11.43 4.85 22.97
N ALA A 108 -10.95 3.82 23.69
CA ALA A 108 -9.59 3.31 23.51
C ALA A 108 -9.42 2.64 22.14
N GLU A 109 -10.38 1.82 21.71
CA GLU A 109 -10.37 1.19 20.39
C GLU A 109 -10.52 2.22 19.25
N GLU A 110 -11.31 3.28 19.46
CA GLU A 110 -11.41 4.40 18.52
C GLU A 110 -10.07 5.12 18.34
N ILE A 111 -9.35 5.38 19.44
CA ILE A 111 -8.03 6.01 19.43
C ILE A 111 -7.02 5.10 18.71
N ASP A 112 -7.02 3.80 19.00
CA ASP A 112 -6.15 2.82 18.34
C ASP A 112 -6.40 2.76 16.83
N GLU A 113 -7.66 2.80 16.40
CA GLU A 113 -8.01 2.80 14.98
C GLU A 113 -7.56 4.08 14.27
N GLN A 114 -7.76 5.25 14.89
CA GLN A 114 -7.30 6.52 14.33
C GLN A 114 -5.77 6.55 14.24
N HIS A 115 -5.08 6.11 15.29
CA HIS A 115 -3.62 6.05 15.32
C HIS A 115 -3.08 5.11 14.23
N PHE A 116 -3.73 3.97 14.01
CA PHE A 116 -3.41 3.07 12.90
C PHE A 116 -3.55 3.76 11.54
N ILE A 117 -4.64 4.51 11.31
CA ILE A 117 -4.88 5.23 10.04
C ILE A 117 -3.79 6.26 9.80
N ASP A 118 -3.51 7.11 10.80
CA ASP A 118 -2.53 8.20 10.69
C ASP A 118 -1.14 7.64 10.40
N THR A 119 -0.78 6.55 11.07
CA THR A 119 0.51 5.87 10.88
C THR A 119 0.64 5.26 9.49
N ALA A 120 -0.44 4.62 8.99
CA ALA A 120 -0.44 4.05 7.65
C ALA A 120 -0.25 5.15 6.59
N ILE A 121 -0.92 6.30 6.76
CA ILE A 121 -0.78 7.48 5.89
C ILE A 121 0.67 7.96 5.86
N GLU A 122 1.28 8.15 7.03
CA GLU A 122 2.65 8.65 7.15
C GLU A 122 3.64 7.70 6.49
N VAL A 123 3.67 6.43 6.89
CA VAL A 123 4.63 5.44 6.38
C VAL A 123 4.50 5.26 4.86
N ILE A 124 3.28 5.21 4.33
CA ILE A 124 3.05 5.06 2.89
C ILE A 124 3.50 6.30 2.12
N THR A 125 3.24 7.49 2.65
CA THR A 125 3.70 8.76 2.06
C THR A 125 5.22 8.80 2.00
N ASP A 126 5.86 8.45 3.10
CA ASP A 126 7.31 8.35 3.26
C ASP A 126 7.95 7.36 2.27
N LEU A 127 7.37 6.16 2.14
CA LEU A 127 7.82 5.17 1.15
C LEU A 127 7.69 5.69 -0.28
N ALA A 128 6.61 6.42 -0.58
CA ALA A 128 6.42 7.01 -1.90
C ALA A 128 7.43 8.13 -2.20
N GLU A 129 7.85 8.91 -1.20
CA GLU A 129 8.92 9.90 -1.35
C GLU A 129 10.28 9.26 -1.66
N ILE A 130 10.60 8.13 -1.01
CA ILE A 130 11.83 7.36 -1.28
C ILE A 130 11.83 6.83 -2.71
N GLY A 131 10.68 6.31 -3.16
CA GLY A 131 10.50 5.76 -4.49
C GLY A 131 11.08 4.36 -4.67
N ASN A 132 10.95 3.84 -5.89
CA ASN A 132 11.42 2.50 -6.30
C ASN A 132 10.78 1.36 -5.48
N VAL A 133 9.47 1.45 -5.27
CA VAL A 133 8.72 0.57 -4.38
C VAL A 133 7.37 0.18 -4.98
N VAL A 134 6.99 -1.06 -4.75
CA VAL A 134 5.62 -1.57 -4.92
C VAL A 134 5.01 -1.70 -3.53
N ILE A 135 3.93 -0.98 -3.27
CA ILE A 135 3.21 -0.98 -2.00
C ILE A 135 1.91 -1.77 -2.19
N LEU A 136 1.74 -2.83 -1.41
CA LEU A 136 0.52 -3.64 -1.39
C LEU A 136 -0.35 -3.25 -0.19
N GLY A 137 -1.63 -2.95 -0.45
CA GLY A 137 -2.61 -2.84 0.62
C GLY A 137 -2.65 -1.49 1.34
N ARG A 138 -3.43 -1.48 2.43
CA ARG A 138 -3.47 -0.41 3.46
C ARG A 138 -3.87 0.95 2.93
N GLY A 139 -4.72 0.99 1.92
CA GLY A 139 -5.23 2.25 1.38
C GLY A 139 -4.21 2.99 0.53
N GLY A 140 -3.11 2.35 0.09
CA GLY A 140 -2.04 3.05 -0.62
C GLY A 140 -2.53 3.82 -1.85
N ALA A 141 -3.51 3.27 -2.58
CA ALA A 141 -4.15 3.97 -3.70
C ALA A 141 -4.98 5.20 -3.28
N ALA A 142 -5.62 5.17 -2.11
CA ALA A 142 -6.38 6.29 -1.57
C ALA A 142 -5.45 7.36 -0.96
N ILE A 143 -4.43 6.94 -0.20
CA ILE A 143 -3.43 7.81 0.43
C ILE A 143 -2.66 8.59 -0.64
N LEU A 144 -2.24 7.92 -1.71
CA LEU A 144 -1.41 8.51 -2.77
C LEU A 144 -2.22 9.00 -3.98
N ARG A 145 -3.53 9.24 -3.82
CA ARG A 145 -4.45 9.52 -4.93
C ARG A 145 -4.07 10.75 -5.76
N ASP A 146 -3.50 11.76 -5.11
CA ASP A 146 -3.15 13.05 -5.72
C ASP A 146 -1.67 13.11 -6.14
N ASN A 147 -0.91 12.02 -5.99
CA ASN A 147 0.50 11.98 -6.35
C ASN A 147 0.69 11.57 -7.82
N PRO A 148 1.13 12.48 -8.71
CA PRO A 148 1.25 12.20 -10.14
C PRO A 148 2.40 11.25 -10.50
N LYS A 149 3.25 10.88 -9.53
CA LYS A 149 4.38 9.97 -9.71
C LYS A 149 4.07 8.53 -9.28
N VAL A 150 2.84 8.25 -8.88
CA VAL A 150 2.42 6.94 -8.34
C VAL A 150 1.47 6.26 -9.31
N LEU A 151 1.80 5.04 -9.74
CA LEU A 151 0.89 4.21 -10.52
C LEU A 151 -0.01 3.43 -9.57
N ARG A 152 -1.28 3.81 -9.50
CA ARG A 152 -2.31 3.13 -8.70
C ARG A 152 -3.03 2.05 -9.51
N VAL A 153 -2.95 0.79 -9.06
CA VAL A 153 -3.51 -0.39 -9.73
C VAL A 153 -4.45 -1.14 -8.79
N GLY A 154 -5.67 -1.41 -9.25
CA GLY A 154 -6.64 -2.23 -8.52
C GLY A 154 -6.67 -3.67 -9.01
N VAL A 155 -7.07 -4.61 -8.17
CA VAL A 155 -7.19 -6.04 -8.50
C VAL A 155 -8.47 -6.61 -7.91
N VAL A 156 -9.32 -7.15 -8.78
CA VAL A 156 -10.59 -7.78 -8.46
C VAL A 156 -10.68 -9.16 -9.10
N ALA A 157 -11.62 -9.98 -8.61
CA ALA A 157 -11.98 -11.26 -9.19
C ALA A 157 -13.38 -11.65 -8.68
N LYS A 158 -14.05 -12.56 -9.41
CA LYS A 158 -15.30 -13.19 -9.00
C LYS A 158 -15.09 -13.95 -7.69
N LEU A 159 -16.13 -13.98 -6.85
CA LEU A 159 -16.08 -14.61 -5.53
C LEU A 159 -15.69 -16.10 -5.60
N GLU A 160 -16.21 -16.83 -6.58
CA GLU A 160 -15.93 -18.26 -6.81
C GLU A 160 -14.43 -18.55 -7.04
N ASP A 161 -13.77 -17.74 -7.87
CA ASP A 161 -12.34 -17.88 -8.15
C ASP A 161 -11.50 -17.48 -6.93
N ARG A 162 -11.91 -16.41 -6.23
CA ARG A 162 -11.27 -15.97 -5.00
C ARG A 162 -11.37 -17.03 -3.91
N ALA A 163 -12.56 -17.61 -3.71
CA ALA A 163 -12.80 -18.65 -2.71
C ALA A 163 -11.97 -19.89 -3.00
N SER A 164 -11.89 -20.32 -4.27
CA SER A 164 -11.03 -21.42 -4.70
C SER A 164 -9.56 -21.17 -4.37
N ARG A 165 -9.05 -19.95 -4.65
CA ARG A 165 -7.66 -19.57 -4.33
C ARG A 165 -7.42 -19.51 -2.82
N VAL A 166 -8.33 -18.89 -2.06
CA VAL A 166 -8.21 -18.76 -0.60
C VAL A 166 -8.24 -20.12 0.07
N GLN A 167 -9.14 -21.01 -0.34
CA GLN A 167 -9.20 -22.38 0.15
C GLN A 167 -7.84 -23.08 -0.01
N GLN A 168 -7.25 -23.00 -1.21
CA GLN A 168 -5.95 -23.63 -1.50
C GLN A 168 -4.81 -22.99 -0.70
N GLN A 169 -4.74 -21.65 -0.69
CA GLN A 169 -3.67 -20.90 -0.04
C GLN A 169 -3.68 -21.05 1.48
N MET A 170 -4.86 -21.05 2.10
CA MET A 170 -5.03 -21.17 3.55
C MET A 170 -5.24 -22.62 4.01
N ARG A 171 -5.32 -23.58 3.07
CA ARG A 171 -5.58 -25.02 3.34
C ARG A 171 -6.89 -25.24 4.11
N LEU A 172 -7.93 -24.50 3.73
CA LEU A 172 -9.26 -24.60 4.35
C LEU A 172 -9.98 -25.86 3.91
N THR A 173 -10.93 -26.28 4.74
CA THR A 173 -11.61 -27.56 4.58
C THR A 173 -12.66 -27.52 3.47
N SER A 174 -13.25 -26.35 3.23
CA SER A 174 -14.30 -26.17 2.21
C SER A 174 -14.23 -24.80 1.51
N VAL A 175 -14.90 -24.70 0.36
CA VAL A 175 -15.02 -23.44 -0.41
C VAL A 175 -15.93 -22.45 0.31
N GLU A 176 -16.93 -22.95 1.06
CA GLU A 176 -17.85 -22.15 1.87
C GLU A 176 -17.12 -21.47 3.03
N GLU A 177 -16.20 -22.19 3.69
CA GLU A 177 -15.32 -21.61 4.72
C GLU A 177 -14.47 -20.47 4.13
N ALA A 178 -13.92 -20.67 2.92
CA ALA A 178 -13.16 -19.65 2.22
C ALA A 178 -14.03 -18.44 1.81
N ALA A 179 -15.25 -18.68 1.33
CA ALA A 179 -16.20 -17.62 0.95
C ALA A 179 -16.63 -16.79 2.17
N SER A 180 -16.91 -17.45 3.30
CA SER A 180 -17.18 -16.77 4.57
C SER A 180 -16.00 -15.91 5.00
N THR A 181 -14.77 -16.44 4.99
CA THR A 181 -13.54 -15.69 5.32
C THR A 181 -13.37 -14.46 4.42
N ILE A 182 -13.66 -14.61 3.12
CA ILE A 182 -13.64 -13.52 2.15
C ILE A 182 -14.67 -12.44 2.52
N GLU A 183 -15.91 -12.82 2.84
CA GLU A 183 -16.97 -11.87 3.16
C GLU A 183 -16.61 -11.00 4.38
N HIS A 184 -16.15 -11.62 5.47
CA HIS A 184 -15.72 -10.93 6.69
C HIS A 184 -14.56 -9.97 6.38
N THR A 185 -13.57 -10.44 5.62
CA THR A 185 -12.41 -9.62 5.21
C THR A 185 -12.82 -8.44 4.31
N ASP A 186 -13.76 -8.66 3.39
CA ASP A 186 -14.23 -7.64 2.45
C ASP A 186 -15.05 -6.55 3.16
N LYS A 187 -15.89 -6.94 4.13
CA LYS A 187 -16.63 -6.00 5.00
C LYS A 187 -15.68 -5.13 5.79
N ALA A 188 -14.70 -5.74 6.45
CA ALA A 188 -13.73 -5.00 7.25
C ALA A 188 -12.85 -4.06 6.41
N GLN A 189 -12.40 -4.50 5.22
CA GLN A 189 -11.67 -3.62 4.30
C GLN A 189 -12.55 -2.46 3.84
N HIS A 190 -13.83 -2.69 3.57
CA HIS A 190 -14.74 -1.60 3.18
C HIS A 190 -14.92 -0.59 4.32
N ARG A 191 -15.14 -1.05 5.55
CA ARG A 191 -15.24 -0.18 6.73
C ARG A 191 -13.99 0.67 6.93
N TYR A 192 -12.81 0.06 6.81
CA TYR A 192 -11.55 0.79 6.88
C TYR A 192 -11.48 1.91 5.83
N PHE A 193 -11.81 1.62 4.57
CA PHE A 193 -11.79 2.62 3.50
C PHE A 193 -12.83 3.74 3.69
N GLU A 194 -14.02 3.38 4.16
CA GLU A 194 -15.07 4.35 4.47
C GLU A 194 -14.61 5.29 5.58
N ARG A 195 -14.08 4.74 6.67
CA ARG A 195 -13.62 5.49 7.84
C ARG A 195 -12.41 6.36 7.55
N ALA A 196 -11.42 5.82 6.85
CA ALA A 196 -10.14 6.49 6.63
C ALA A 196 -10.15 7.45 5.43
N PHE A 197 -10.95 7.16 4.39
CA PHE A 197 -10.84 7.84 3.10
C PHE A 197 -12.17 8.29 2.51
N GLU A 198 -13.30 8.06 3.20
CA GLU A 198 -14.65 8.35 2.70
C GLU A 198 -14.89 7.71 1.30
N SER A 199 -14.34 6.52 1.09
CA SER A 199 -14.35 5.84 -0.22
C SER A 199 -14.50 4.32 -0.06
N SER A 200 -14.35 3.58 -1.16
CA SER A 200 -14.46 2.13 -1.23
C SER A 200 -13.17 1.53 -1.81
N PRO A 201 -12.72 0.35 -1.34
CA PRO A 201 -11.53 -0.31 -1.90
C PRO A 201 -11.69 -0.70 -3.37
N ILE A 202 -12.92 -0.72 -3.89
CA ILE A 202 -13.22 -1.02 -5.30
C ILE A 202 -13.73 0.22 -6.06
N ASP A 203 -13.57 1.43 -5.51
CA ASP A 203 -13.87 2.66 -6.22
C ASP A 203 -12.94 2.78 -7.45
N PRO A 204 -13.46 2.72 -8.68
CA PRO A 204 -12.64 2.77 -9.89
C PRO A 204 -11.87 4.09 -10.04
N PHE A 205 -12.31 5.19 -9.40
CA PHE A 205 -11.63 6.49 -9.47
C PHE A 205 -10.37 6.57 -8.62
N LEU A 206 -10.12 5.59 -7.73
CA LEU A 206 -8.87 5.48 -6.99
C LEU A 206 -7.72 4.90 -7.83
N TYR A 207 -8.02 4.34 -9.00
CA TYR A 207 -7.07 3.57 -9.80
C TYR A 207 -6.90 4.16 -11.20
N HIS A 208 -5.69 4.04 -11.76
CA HIS A 208 -5.50 4.32 -13.19
C HIS A 208 -6.06 3.18 -14.04
N PHE A 209 -5.99 1.95 -13.54
CA PHE A 209 -6.69 0.79 -14.09
C PHE A 209 -6.84 -0.31 -13.05
N MET A 210 -7.76 -1.26 -13.31
CA MET A 210 -8.00 -2.41 -12.45
C MET A 210 -7.96 -3.71 -13.27
N TRP A 211 -7.40 -4.77 -12.67
CA TRP A 211 -7.38 -6.11 -13.24
C TRP A 211 -8.53 -6.96 -12.70
N ASN A 212 -9.24 -7.65 -13.59
CA ASN A 212 -10.11 -8.77 -13.23
C ASN A 212 -9.34 -10.09 -13.45
N THR A 213 -8.83 -10.69 -12.37
CA THR A 213 -8.01 -11.91 -12.45
C THR A 213 -8.83 -13.20 -12.52
N SER A 214 -10.16 -13.11 -12.62
CA SER A 214 -10.98 -14.26 -13.05
C SER A 214 -10.79 -14.54 -14.53
N ASP A 215 -10.61 -13.48 -15.33
CA ASP A 215 -10.59 -13.58 -16.79
C ASP A 215 -9.20 -13.21 -17.38
N VAL A 216 -8.27 -12.73 -16.54
CA VAL A 216 -6.91 -12.32 -16.93
C VAL A 216 -5.87 -13.04 -16.07
N SER A 217 -4.84 -13.62 -16.70
CA SER A 217 -3.75 -14.28 -15.96
C SER A 217 -2.86 -13.26 -15.23
N LEU A 218 -2.20 -13.70 -14.16
CA LEU A 218 -1.29 -12.84 -13.40
C LEU A 218 -0.08 -12.41 -14.21
N GLU A 219 0.40 -13.25 -15.13
CA GLU A 219 1.52 -12.96 -16.01
C GLU A 219 1.16 -11.84 -17.00
N TYR A 220 -0.03 -11.92 -17.61
CA TYR A 220 -0.52 -10.85 -18.50
C TYR A 220 -0.70 -9.54 -17.73
N ALA A 221 -1.38 -9.60 -16.58
CA ALA A 221 -1.61 -8.43 -15.72
C ALA A 221 -0.29 -7.79 -15.27
N ALA A 222 0.71 -8.61 -14.91
CA ALA A 222 2.02 -8.14 -14.51
C ALA A 222 2.76 -7.46 -15.66
N GLN A 223 2.81 -8.07 -16.84
CA GLN A 223 3.48 -7.50 -18.01
C GLN A 223 2.91 -6.13 -18.37
N VAL A 224 1.58 -6.01 -18.46
CA VAL A 224 0.94 -4.73 -18.78
C VAL A 224 1.15 -3.70 -17.67
N THR A 225 1.17 -4.12 -16.40
CA THR A 225 1.47 -3.23 -15.27
C THR A 225 2.91 -2.71 -15.33
N VAL A 226 3.87 -3.57 -15.67
CA VAL A 226 5.28 -3.22 -15.87
C VAL A 226 5.42 -2.20 -17.01
N ASP A 227 4.74 -2.43 -18.13
CA ASP A 227 4.80 -1.53 -19.28
C ASP A 227 4.14 -0.17 -18.97
N ALA A 228 3.00 -0.17 -18.26
CA ALA A 228 2.37 1.05 -17.78
C ALA A 228 3.29 1.84 -16.83
N ALA A 229 4.00 1.17 -15.92
CA ALA A 229 4.94 1.80 -15.00
C ALA A 229 6.13 2.44 -15.72
N LYS A 230 6.65 1.79 -16.77
CA LYS A 230 7.70 2.36 -17.64
C LYS A 230 7.19 3.59 -18.39
N VAL A 231 6.01 3.50 -19.00
CA VAL A 231 5.39 4.62 -19.72
C VAL A 231 5.13 5.82 -18.78
N MET A 232 4.62 5.57 -17.57
CA MET A 232 4.47 6.61 -16.56
C MET A 232 5.81 7.25 -16.19
N SER A 233 6.86 6.44 -16.02
CA SER A 233 8.19 6.94 -15.64
C SER A 233 8.80 7.82 -16.74
N ASP A 234 8.57 7.47 -18.00
CA ASP A 234 9.13 8.18 -19.17
C ASP A 234 8.31 9.41 -19.57
N LYS A 235 6.97 9.31 -19.54
CA LYS A 235 6.07 10.33 -20.11
C LYS A 235 5.22 11.05 -19.06
N GLY A 236 5.15 10.54 -17.84
CA GLY A 236 4.22 10.98 -16.80
C GLY A 236 2.77 10.55 -17.07
N LEU A 237 1.95 10.58 -16.03
CA LEU A 237 0.49 10.48 -16.14
C LEU A 237 -0.05 11.88 -16.45
N LYS A 238 -0.10 12.29 -17.72
CA LYS A 238 -0.51 13.65 -18.10
C LYS A 238 -2.04 13.80 -18.19
N TRP A 239 -2.68 14.56 -17.26
CA TRP A 239 -3.93 15.35 -17.44
C TRP A 239 -4.19 16.22 -16.19
N LYS A 240 -4.30 17.56 -16.22
CA LYS A 240 -5.53 18.35 -16.54
C LYS A 240 -5.24 19.69 -17.25
N ASP A 241 -3.97 20.06 -17.48
CA ASP A 241 -3.59 21.36 -18.07
C ASP A 241 -3.14 21.31 -19.55
N GLN A 242 -3.40 20.20 -20.26
CA GLN A 242 -2.94 20.06 -21.66
C GLN A 242 -4.01 20.34 -22.74
N THR A 243 -5.20 20.82 -22.39
CA THR A 243 -6.33 20.93 -23.34
C THR A 243 -6.69 22.33 -23.86
N VAL A 244 -5.91 23.40 -23.61
CA VAL A 244 -6.21 24.72 -24.23
C VAL A 244 -5.05 25.39 -24.98
N ALA A 245 -3.82 24.85 -24.94
CA ALA A 245 -2.68 25.49 -25.59
C ALA A 245 -2.22 24.79 -26.87
N SER A 246 -3.11 24.55 -27.83
CA SER A 246 -2.72 24.30 -29.24
C SER A 246 -3.92 24.29 -30.20
N ALA A 247 -4.84 25.24 -30.11
CA ALA A 247 -5.57 25.64 -31.32
C ALA A 247 -4.73 26.76 -31.97
N PRO A 248 -4.11 26.55 -33.16
CA PRO A 248 -3.52 27.66 -33.87
C PRO A 248 -4.64 28.65 -34.20
N ASN A 249 -4.46 29.90 -33.77
CA ASN A 249 -5.23 31.03 -34.29
C ASN A 249 -5.06 31.04 -35.82
N SER A 250 -6.05 30.52 -36.55
CA SER A 250 -6.22 30.83 -37.96
C SER A 250 -6.75 32.26 -38.06
N THR A 251 -5.84 33.22 -38.03
CA THR A 251 -6.07 34.54 -38.64
C THR A 251 -5.73 34.48 -40.13
N SER A 252 -6.51 35.23 -40.92
CA SER A 252 -6.45 35.52 -42.37
C SER A 252 -6.84 34.35 -43.30
N GLU A 253 -7.81 34.47 -44.20
CA GLU A 253 -8.29 35.63 -44.99
C GLU A 253 -9.79 35.95 -44.87
#